data_AF-A0A2R6FN28-F1
#
_entry.id   AF-A0A2R6FN28-F1
#
_cell.length_a   1.000
_cell.length_b   1.000
_cell.length_c   1.000
_cell.angle_alpha   90.00
_cell.angle_beta   90.00
_cell.angle_gamma   90.00
#
_symmetry.space_group_name_H-M   'P 1'
#
loop_
_entity.id
_entity.type
_entity.pdbx_description
1 polymer ?
#
loop_
_entity_poly.entity_id
_entity_poly.type
_entity_poly.pdbx_seq_one_letter_code
_entity_poly.pdbx_strand_id
1 'polypeptide(L)' 'MDCGNRAADGVGQLCPVCGGPLADKRLYRVVCEECSSVAVHEKREGAEGRARRHIEETSHDCEITVMDP' A
#
# COMPACT_ATOMS: atom_id res chain seq x y z
N MET A 1 -2.54 -16.71 -1.98
CA MET A 1 -3.53 -15.62 -1.96
C MET A 1 -4.62 -16.06 -1.02
N ASP A 2 -4.71 -15.51 0.19
CA ASP A 2 -5.88 -15.65 1.06
C ASP A 2 -5.85 -14.53 2.10
N CYS A 3 -6.53 -13.43 1.79
CA CYS A 3 -6.80 -12.36 2.75
C CYS A 3 -8.26 -12.54 3.17
N GLY A 4 -8.47 -13.27 4.27
CA GLY A 4 -9.77 -13.74 4.73
C GLY A 4 -10.82 -12.64 4.79
N ASN A 5 -11.99 -12.92 4.19
CA ASN A 5 -13.17 -12.08 4.25
C ASN A 5 -13.85 -12.25 5.61
N ARG A 6 -13.80 -11.21 6.45
CA ARG A 6 -14.87 -10.94 7.42
C ARG A 6 -15.50 -9.61 7.04
N ALA A 7 -16.78 -9.67 6.66
CA ALA A 7 -17.61 -8.50 6.47
C ALA A 7 -17.65 -7.70 7.77
N ALA A 8 -17.16 -6.47 7.74
CA ALA A 8 -17.35 -5.51 8.80
C ALA A 8 -18.30 -4.43 8.27
N ASP A 9 -19.56 -4.52 8.70
CA ASP A 9 -20.53 -3.43 8.65
C ASP A 9 -19.96 -2.22 9.42
N GLY A 10 -19.48 -1.23 8.68
CA GLY A 10 -18.98 0.02 9.22
C GLY A 10 -18.34 0.83 8.10
N VAL A 11 -18.41 2.15 8.18
CA VAL A 11 -17.65 3.08 7.33
C VAL A 11 -16.15 2.98 7.73
N GLY A 12 -15.60 1.78 7.68
CA GLY A 12 -14.20 1.48 7.93
C GLY A 12 -13.42 1.71 6.64
N GLN A 13 -12.21 2.24 6.76
CA GLN A 13 -11.34 2.40 5.61
C GLN A 13 -11.12 1.01 4.98
N LEU A 14 -11.40 0.87 3.69
CA LEU A 14 -11.23 -0.39 2.97
C LEU A 14 -9.78 -0.51 2.52
N CYS A 15 -9.23 -1.72 2.59
CA CYS A 15 -7.92 -2.02 2.05
C CYS A 15 -7.94 -1.80 0.52
N PRO A 16 -7.14 -0.86 -0.02
CA PRO A 16 -7.13 -0.57 -1.46
C PRO A 16 -6.57 -1.73 -2.31
N VAL A 17 -6.00 -2.77 -1.68
CA VAL A 17 -5.44 -3.94 -2.36
C VAL A 17 -6.49 -5.05 -2.53
N CYS A 18 -7.29 -5.33 -1.50
CA CYS A 18 -8.21 -6.48 -1.50
C CYS A 18 -9.69 -6.13 -1.24
N GLY A 19 -10.02 -4.86 -0.99
CA GLY A 19 -11.39 -4.41 -0.70
C GLY A 19 -11.96 -4.82 0.67
N GLY A 20 -11.27 -5.70 1.42
CA GLY A 20 -11.63 -6.03 2.80
C GLY A 20 -11.27 -4.94 3.84
N PRO A 21 -11.57 -5.17 5.13
CA PRO A 21 -11.34 -4.17 6.19
C PRO A 21 -9.85 -3.81 6.36
N LEU A 22 -9.53 -2.51 6.53
CA LEU A 22 -8.16 -2.02 6.84
C LEU A 22 -7.80 -2.14 8.33
N ALA A 23 -8.79 -2.21 9.21
CA ALA A 23 -8.63 -2.14 10.67
C ALA A 23 -7.62 -3.13 11.27
N ASP A 24 -7.35 -4.25 10.57
CA ASP A 24 -6.41 -5.29 11.01
C ASP A 24 -5.22 -5.47 10.05
N LYS A 25 -5.01 -4.53 9.10
CA LYS A 25 -4.05 -4.70 8.01
C LYS A 25 -3.00 -3.60 8.02
N ARG A 26 -1.76 -3.99 8.31
CA ARG A 26 -0.59 -3.15 8.04
C ARG A 26 -0.35 -3.09 6.53
N LEU A 27 -0.49 -1.90 5.95
CA LEU A 27 -0.16 -1.65 4.55
C LEU A 27 1.05 -0.73 4.44
N TYR A 28 1.76 -0.84 3.33
CA TYR A 28 2.91 -0.02 3.00
C TYR A 28 2.58 0.75 1.73
N ARG A 29 2.57 2.07 1.82
CA ARG A 29 2.32 2.98 0.71
C ARG A 29 3.64 3.52 0.20
N VAL A 30 3.84 3.43 -1.11
CA VAL A 30 4.96 4.07 -1.82
C VAL A 30 4.50 5.45 -2.29
N VAL A 31 5.15 6.49 -1.77
CA VAL A 31 4.88 7.89 -2.08
C VAL A 31 6.06 8.43 -2.89
N CYS A 32 5.76 8.99 -4.05
CA CYS A 32 6.69 9.75 -4.87
C CYS A 32 6.13 11.16 -4.93
N GLU A 33 6.88 12.16 -4.47
CA GLU A 33 6.38 13.55 -4.44
C GLU A 33 6.09 14.09 -5.84
N GLU A 34 6.89 13.67 -6.84
CA GLU A 34 6.72 14.06 -8.24
C GLU A 34 5.49 13.40 -8.89
N CYS A 35 5.20 12.16 -8.53
CA CYS A 35 4.08 11.37 -9.09
C CYS A 35 2.84 11.34 -8.18
N SER A 36 2.85 12.06 -7.05
CA SER A 36 1.86 12.09 -5.97
C SER A 36 1.63 10.76 -5.21
N SER A 37 1.59 9.60 -5.88
CA SER A 37 1.44 8.28 -5.24
C SER A 37 1.74 7.17 -6.24
N VAL A 38 2.54 6.17 -5.86
CA VAL A 38 2.97 5.11 -6.80
C VAL A 38 2.21 3.81 -6.56
N ALA A 39 2.10 3.35 -5.31
CA ALA A 39 1.55 2.03 -5.02
C ALA A 39 1.19 1.84 -3.54
N VAL A 40 0.37 0.82 -3.27
CA VAL A 40 0.15 0.26 -1.92
C VAL A 40 0.37 -1.25 -1.96
N HIS A 41 1.00 -1.80 -0.92
CA HIS A 41 1.29 -3.23 -0.79
C HIS A 41 1.12 -3.73 0.65
N GLU A 42 0.69 -4.99 0.82
CA GLU A 42 0.48 -5.63 2.15
C GLU A 42 1.79 -6.01 2.87
N LYS A 43 2.90 -6.06 2.13
CA LYS A 43 4.24 -6.41 2.63
C LYS A 43 5.24 -5.33 2.27
N ARG A 44 6.15 -5.02 3.20
CA ARG A 44 7.24 -4.06 3.01
C ARG A 44 8.10 -4.40 1.79
N GLU A 45 8.54 -5.65 1.69
CA GLU A 45 9.38 -6.12 0.57
C GLU A 45 8.72 -5.89 -0.79
N GLY A 46 7.39 -6.04 -0.88
CA GLY A 46 6.66 -5.77 -2.11
C GLY A 46 6.50 -4.27 -2.40
N ALA A 47 6.40 -3.43 -1.37
CA ALA A 47 6.46 -1.98 -1.54
C ALA A 47 7.85 -1.50 -1.96
N GLU A 48 8.92 -2.05 -1.36
CA GLU A 48 10.32 -1.78 -1.71
C GLU A 48 10.62 -2.19 -3.16
N GLY A 49 10.14 -3.35 -3.60
CA GLY A 49 10.27 -3.77 -4.99
C GLY A 49 9.58 -2.82 -5.98
N ARG A 50 8.43 -2.26 -5.62
CA ARG A 50 7.72 -1.27 -6.46
C ARG A 50 8.39 0.09 -6.45
N ALA A 51 8.86 0.55 -5.28
CA ALA A 51 9.62 1.79 -5.14
C ALA A 51 10.90 1.73 -5.97
N ARG A 52 11.69 0.65 -5.84
CA ARG A 52 12.93 0.47 -6.61
C ARG A 52 12.66 0.50 -8.11
N ARG A 53 11.66 -0.26 -8.59
CA ARG A 53 11.30 -0.25 -10.00
C ARG A 53 10.92 1.15 -10.48
N HIS A 54 10.13 1.90 -9.70
CA HIS A 54 9.75 3.27 -10.06
C HIS A 54 10.96 4.21 -10.12
N ILE A 55 11.87 4.13 -9.15
CA ILE A 55 13.13 4.90 -9.15
C ILE A 55 13.96 4.56 -10.40
N GLU A 56 14.07 3.28 -10.76
CA GLU A 56 14.78 2.84 -11.98
C GLU A 56 14.14 3.39 -13.27
N GLU A 57 12.81 3.48 -13.33
CA GLU A 57 12.07 3.94 -14.51
C GLU A 57 12.00 5.47 -14.66
N THR A 58 11.96 6.19 -13.54
CA THR A 58 11.65 7.63 -13.53
C THR A 58 12.76 8.50 -12.98
N SER A 59 13.74 7.90 -12.28
CA SER A 59 14.76 8.62 -11.49
C SER A 59 14.18 9.53 -10.40
N HIS A 60 12.91 9.38 -10.04
CA HIS A 60 12.29 10.09 -8.92
C HIS A 60 12.55 9.39 -7.60
N ASP A 61 12.72 10.16 -6.53
CA ASP A 61 12.87 9.61 -5.18
C ASP A 61 11.51 9.11 -4.62
N CYS A 62 11.55 8.05 -3.83
CA CYS A 62 10.34 7.40 -3.29
C CYS A 62 10.49 7.10 -1.80
N GLU A 63 9.47 7.48 -1.02
CA GLU A 63 9.33 7.11 0.38
C GLU A 63 8.33 5.96 0.56
N ILE A 64 8.58 5.09 1.55
CA ILE A 64 7.64 4.05 1.96
C ILE A 64 7.07 4.40 3.34
N THR A 65 5.80 4.76 3.38
CA THR A 65 5.07 5.09 4.60
C THR A 65 4.21 3.91 5.03
N VAL A 66 4.15 3.61 6.33
CA VAL A 66 3.22 2.63 6.88
C VAL A 66 1.85 3.28 7.02
N MET A 67 0.82 2.62 6.48
CA MET A 67 -0.56 2.96 6.74
C MET A 67 -1.00 2.11 7.94
N ASP A 68 -0.99 2.73 9.12
CA ASP A 68 -1.68 2.20 10.30
C ASP A 68 -3.15 2.65 10.25
N PRO A 69 -4.10 1.78 10.64
CA PRO A 69 -5.53 2.07 10.64
C PRO A 69 -5.97 3.12 11.66
#